data_AF-A0A2Z6E0G7-F1
#
_entry.id   AF-A0A2Z6E0G7-F1
#
_cell.length_a   1.000
_cell.length_b   1.000
_cell.length_c   1.000
_cell.angle_alpha   90.00
_cell.angle_beta   90.00
_cell.angle_gamma   90.00
#
_symmetry.space_group_name_H-M   'P 1'
#
loop_
_entity.id
_entity.type
_entity.pdbx_description
1 polymer ?
#
loop_
_entity_poly.entity_id
_entity_poly.type
_entity_poly.pdbx_seq_one_letter_code
_entity_poly.pdbx_strand_id
1 'polypeptide(L)'
;MTAAGVFASEKKPAGSHHIVPLVRAPNGAPVIGFAGWSGSGKTTLVTQVVAALTAKGWNIAVVKHAHHMSDIDHPGKDSWRHRHAGARQVVVASPRRWAVIHENQAGEPMLSELLAALQPCDLVLVEGYKRAAIPKVEVWRGETFGPPLWPEDAWVFAVATTPDLRAKLSCNRLMLPLENPDAIAMAVIDLVSGGTIGVKTEAIFTR
;
A
#
# COMPACT_ATOMS: atom_id res chain seq x y z
N MET A 1 16.38 -41.62 -26.55
CA MET A 1 16.42 -41.74 -25.08
C MET A 1 16.87 -40.39 -24.52
N THR A 2 15.92 -39.62 -24.03
CA THR A 2 16.11 -38.24 -23.57
C THR A 2 16.39 -38.27 -22.07
N ALA A 3 17.60 -37.87 -21.65
CA ALA A 3 17.92 -37.74 -20.24
C ALA A 3 17.40 -36.39 -19.73
N ALA A 4 16.34 -36.43 -18.94
CA ALA A 4 15.83 -35.29 -18.18
C ALA A 4 16.82 -34.98 -17.05
N GLY A 5 17.46 -33.81 -17.12
CA GLY A 5 18.26 -33.27 -16.03
C GLY A 5 17.33 -32.84 -14.90
N VAL A 6 17.43 -33.53 -13.77
CA VAL A 6 16.79 -33.16 -12.51
C VAL A 6 17.48 -31.88 -12.01
N PHE A 7 16.83 -30.73 -12.18
CA PHE A 7 17.23 -29.52 -11.47
C PHE A 7 16.84 -29.69 -9.99
N ALA A 8 17.84 -29.99 -9.17
CA ALA A 8 17.72 -29.91 -7.73
C ALA A 8 17.37 -28.46 -7.35
N SER A 9 16.19 -28.27 -6.76
CA SER A 9 15.79 -27.02 -6.13
C SER A 9 16.76 -26.74 -4.98
N GLU A 10 17.66 -25.77 -5.18
CA GLU A 10 18.48 -25.23 -4.10
C GLU A 10 17.54 -24.63 -3.04
N LYS A 11 17.51 -25.23 -1.84
CA LYS A 11 16.85 -24.64 -0.69
C LYS A 11 17.53 -23.31 -0.36
N LYS A 12 16.83 -22.21 -0.65
CA LYS A 12 17.20 -20.86 -0.25
C LYS A 12 17.46 -20.83 1.27
N PRO A 13 18.58 -20.26 1.76
CA PRO A 13 18.90 -20.26 3.19
C PRO A 13 17.81 -19.56 4.00
N ALA A 14 17.47 -20.14 5.15
CA ALA A 14 16.56 -19.52 6.11
C ALA A 14 17.11 -18.14 6.52
N GLY A 15 16.33 -17.08 6.28
CA GLY A 15 16.69 -15.70 6.61
C GLY A 15 16.94 -14.75 5.44
N SER A 16 16.96 -15.24 4.18
CA SER A 16 17.01 -14.33 3.02
C SER A 16 15.63 -13.69 2.78
N HIS A 17 15.40 -12.50 3.35
CA HIS A 17 14.18 -11.73 3.11
C HIS A 17 14.07 -11.42 1.61
N HIS A 18 12.84 -11.47 1.09
CA HIS A 18 12.58 -11.06 -0.28
C HIS A 18 12.87 -9.56 -0.41
N ILE A 19 13.82 -9.21 -1.28
CA ILE A 19 14.28 -7.84 -1.45
C ILE A 19 13.40 -7.12 -2.46
N VAL A 20 12.90 -5.95 -2.09
CA VAL A 20 12.14 -5.06 -2.96
C VAL A 20 12.83 -3.70 -3.04
N PRO A 21 12.81 -3.01 -4.20
CA PRO A 21 13.38 -1.67 -4.28
C PRO A 21 12.44 -0.68 -3.60
N LEU A 22 13.00 0.24 -2.81
CA LEU A 22 12.22 1.31 -2.21
C LEU A 22 11.81 2.32 -3.29
N VAL A 23 10.53 2.67 -3.31
CA VAL A 23 9.96 3.69 -4.20
C VAL A 23 9.66 4.94 -3.38
N ARG A 24 9.96 6.11 -3.95
CA ARG A 24 9.70 7.41 -3.33
C ARG A 24 8.71 8.23 -4.14
N ALA A 25 7.85 8.96 -3.44
CA ALA A 25 6.99 9.99 -4.00
C ALA A 25 7.82 11.22 -4.43
N PRO A 26 7.27 12.14 -5.25
CA PRO A 26 7.99 13.34 -5.69
C PRO A 26 8.50 14.25 -4.56
N ASN A 27 7.85 14.21 -3.39
CA ASN A 27 8.28 14.91 -2.19
C ASN A 27 9.42 14.19 -1.41
N GLY A 28 9.93 13.07 -1.93
CA GLY A 28 11.00 12.26 -1.32
C GLY A 28 10.52 11.19 -0.33
N ALA A 29 9.25 11.21 0.07
CA ALA A 29 8.72 10.27 1.04
C ALA A 29 8.69 8.84 0.46
N PRO A 30 9.12 7.80 1.22
CA PRO A 30 8.93 6.41 0.84
C PRO A 30 7.44 6.07 0.66
N VAL A 31 7.14 5.14 -0.25
CA VAL A 31 5.77 4.72 -0.59
C VAL A 31 5.62 3.23 -0.33
N ILE A 32 4.66 2.87 0.52
CA ILE A 32 4.36 1.48 0.89
C ILE A 32 2.89 1.16 0.62
N GLY A 33 2.63 0.10 -0.14
CA GLY A 33 1.30 -0.38 -0.47
C GLY A 33 0.73 -1.38 0.55
N PHE A 34 -0.59 -1.43 0.62
CA PHE A 34 -1.37 -2.48 1.26
C PHE A 34 -2.34 -3.06 0.24
N ALA A 35 -2.08 -4.30 -0.18
CA ALA A 35 -2.83 -5.00 -1.21
C ALA A 35 -3.60 -6.20 -0.63
N GLY A 36 -4.62 -6.66 -1.35
CA GLY A 36 -5.48 -7.75 -0.91
C GLY A 36 -6.88 -7.63 -1.52
N TRP A 37 -7.64 -8.71 -1.49
CA TRP A 37 -8.96 -8.77 -2.11
C TRP A 37 -10.03 -7.98 -1.35
N SER A 38 -11.14 -7.68 -2.02
CA SER A 38 -12.27 -6.99 -1.38
C SER A 38 -12.75 -7.79 -0.15
N GLY A 39 -13.07 -7.10 0.93
CA GLY A 39 -13.49 -7.75 2.19
C GLY A 39 -12.37 -8.35 3.06
N SER A 40 -11.10 -8.37 2.63
CA SER A 40 -10.01 -8.96 3.44
C SER A 40 -9.62 -8.17 4.71
N GLY A 41 -10.27 -7.04 4.98
CA GLY A 41 -10.00 -6.19 6.15
C GLY A 41 -8.85 -5.19 5.96
N LYS A 42 -8.47 -4.88 4.71
CA LYS A 42 -7.41 -3.89 4.40
C LYS A 42 -7.61 -2.55 5.08
N THR A 43 -8.79 -1.94 4.93
CA THR A 43 -9.07 -0.62 5.50
C THR A 43 -8.88 -0.62 7.01
N THR A 44 -9.34 -1.67 7.70
CA THR A 44 -9.15 -1.82 9.15
C THR A 44 -7.68 -1.95 9.53
N LEU A 45 -6.91 -2.73 8.78
CA LEU A 45 -5.48 -2.88 9.06
C LEU A 45 -4.71 -1.58 8.82
N VAL A 46 -4.96 -0.92 7.69
CA VAL A 46 -4.27 0.33 7.32
C VAL A 46 -4.55 1.42 8.33
N THR A 47 -5.79 1.58 8.80
CA THR A 47 -6.11 2.59 9.84
C THR A 47 -5.38 2.30 11.15
N GLN A 48 -5.25 1.04 11.55
CA GLN A 48 -4.50 0.65 12.75
C GLN A 48 -2.98 0.88 12.59
N VAL A 49 -2.42 0.57 11.42
CA VAL A 49 -0.99 0.82 11.12
C VAL A 49 -0.71 2.32 11.09
N VAL A 50 -1.59 3.15 10.50
CA VAL A 50 -1.48 4.61 10.55
C VAL A 50 -1.45 5.09 12.00
N ALA A 51 -2.38 4.63 12.84
CA ALA A 51 -2.42 5.00 14.25
C ALA A 51 -1.11 4.62 14.99
N ALA A 52 -0.60 3.41 14.75
CA ALA A 52 0.65 2.95 15.34
C ALA A 52 1.88 3.76 14.89
N LEU A 53 1.95 4.14 13.61
CA LEU A 53 3.04 4.97 13.07
C LEU A 53 2.97 6.41 13.60
N THR A 54 1.79 7.02 13.60
CA THR A 54 1.59 8.39 14.13
C THR A 54 1.88 8.45 15.63
N ALA A 55 1.53 7.42 16.41
CA ALA A 55 1.89 7.33 17.83
C ALA A 55 3.42 7.29 18.05
N LYS A 56 4.20 6.90 17.03
CA LYS A 56 5.67 6.92 17.03
C LYS A 56 6.26 8.21 16.42
N GLY A 57 5.44 9.20 16.12
CA GLY A 57 5.87 10.52 15.63
C GLY A 57 6.01 10.66 14.12
N TRP A 58 5.59 9.67 13.33
CA TRP A 58 5.65 9.76 11.86
C TRP A 58 4.50 10.62 11.30
N ASN A 59 4.82 11.54 10.41
CA ASN A 59 3.86 12.27 9.58
C ASN A 59 3.47 11.41 8.36
N ILE A 60 2.26 10.85 8.38
CA ILE A 60 1.79 9.88 7.38
C ILE A 60 0.81 10.52 6.40
N ALA A 61 1.03 10.30 5.11
CA ALA A 61 0.01 10.49 4.08
C ALA A 61 -0.61 9.14 3.66
N VAL A 62 -1.89 9.15 3.28
CA VAL A 62 -2.58 7.95 2.78
C VAL A 62 -3.19 8.23 1.41
N VAL A 63 -2.88 7.39 0.44
CA VAL A 63 -3.57 7.33 -0.85
C VAL A 63 -4.48 6.12 -0.84
N LYS A 64 -5.80 6.31 -1.00
CA LYS A 64 -6.77 5.23 -1.04
C LYS A 64 -7.43 5.15 -2.41
N HIS A 65 -7.36 3.98 -3.04
CA HIS A 65 -8.13 3.69 -4.24
C HIS A 65 -9.47 3.02 -3.86
N ALA A 66 -10.57 3.73 -4.09
CA ALA A 66 -11.92 3.21 -3.88
C ALA A 66 -12.48 2.56 -5.15
N HIS A 67 -13.11 1.38 -5.02
CA HIS A 67 -13.68 0.62 -6.14
C HIS A 67 -15.08 1.08 -6.60
N HIS A 68 -15.64 2.11 -5.97
CA HIS A 68 -16.94 2.69 -6.32
C HIS A 68 -16.81 4.19 -6.52
N MET A 69 -17.70 4.78 -7.34
CA MET A 69 -17.88 6.24 -7.45
C MET A 69 -18.41 6.78 -6.12
N SER A 70 -17.53 6.88 -5.13
CA SER A 70 -17.84 7.50 -3.85
C SER A 70 -17.66 9.00 -4.01
N ASP A 71 -18.76 9.72 -4.20
CA ASP A 71 -18.69 11.18 -4.08
C ASP A 71 -18.28 11.51 -2.64
N ILE A 72 -17.19 12.25 -2.52
CA ILE A 72 -16.69 12.78 -1.24
C ILE A 72 -17.54 13.95 -0.74
N ASP A 73 -18.42 14.46 -1.61
CA ASP A 73 -19.38 15.51 -1.33
C ASP A 73 -20.81 15.07 -1.66
N HIS A 74 -21.82 15.86 -1.27
CA HIS A 74 -23.23 15.48 -1.45
C HIS A 74 -24.10 16.64 -1.96
N PRO A 75 -25.19 16.34 -2.71
CA PRO A 75 -26.14 17.35 -3.15
C PRO A 75 -26.62 18.25 -2.02
N GLY A 76 -26.68 19.56 -2.30
CA GLY A 76 -27.13 20.59 -1.36
C GLY A 76 -26.01 21.36 -0.65
N LYS A 77 -24.76 20.87 -0.67
CA LYS A 77 -23.60 21.65 -0.22
C LYS A 77 -23.10 22.60 -1.31
N ASP A 78 -22.51 23.73 -0.92
CA ASP A 78 -22.01 24.72 -1.87
C ASP A 78 -20.84 24.19 -2.71
N SER A 79 -19.96 23.39 -2.12
CA SER A 79 -18.87 22.73 -2.85
C SER A 79 -19.38 21.78 -3.94
N TRP A 80 -20.49 21.07 -3.68
CA TRP A 80 -21.14 20.21 -4.67
C TRP A 80 -21.72 21.04 -5.80
N ARG A 81 -22.37 22.17 -5.48
CA ARG A 81 -22.94 23.09 -6.48
C ARG A 81 -21.85 23.69 -7.36
N HIS A 82 -20.71 24.11 -6.80
CA HIS A 82 -19.58 24.62 -7.58
C HIS A 82 -19.04 23.58 -8.56
N ARG A 83 -18.84 22.33 -8.12
CA ARG A 83 -18.41 21.23 -9.01
C ARG A 83 -19.38 20.99 -10.16
N HIS A 84 -20.68 20.91 -9.86
CA HIS A 84 -21.74 20.69 -10.86
C HIS A 84 -21.94 21.88 -11.80
N ALA A 85 -21.59 23.09 -11.37
CA ALA A 85 -21.54 24.28 -12.23
C ALA A 85 -20.33 24.28 -13.17
N GLY A 86 -19.42 23.30 -13.07
CA GLY A 86 -18.28 23.12 -13.97
C GLY A 86 -16.92 23.46 -13.35
N ALA A 87 -16.85 23.77 -12.05
CA ALA A 87 -15.56 23.96 -11.38
C ALA A 87 -14.78 22.63 -11.36
N ARG A 88 -13.63 22.59 -12.04
CA ARG A 88 -12.76 21.41 -12.10
C ARG A 88 -11.97 21.18 -10.81
N GLN A 89 -11.83 22.23 -10.01
CA GLN A 89 -11.20 22.19 -8.71
C GLN A 89 -12.02 23.02 -7.73
N VAL A 90 -12.25 22.47 -6.54
CA VAL A 90 -12.91 23.18 -5.44
C VAL A 90 -12.09 22.99 -4.18
N VAL A 91 -11.74 24.10 -3.53
CA VAL A 91 -11.07 24.12 -2.23
C VAL A 91 -12.11 24.48 -1.17
N VAL A 92 -12.28 23.63 -0.17
CA VAL A 92 -13.18 23.86 0.97
C VAL A 92 -12.33 23.97 2.23
N ALA A 93 -12.48 25.06 2.98
CA ALA A 93 -11.71 25.33 4.18
C ALA A 93 -12.60 25.56 5.40
N SER A 94 -12.11 25.13 6.57
CA SER A 94 -12.71 25.36 7.88
C SER A 94 -11.59 25.49 8.92
N PRO A 95 -11.86 25.99 10.14
CA PRO A 95 -10.83 26.11 11.19
C PRO A 95 -10.14 24.78 11.56
N ARG A 96 -10.79 23.64 11.32
CA ARG A 96 -10.23 22.32 11.68
C ARG A 96 -9.45 21.65 10.56
N ARG A 97 -9.79 21.95 9.30
CA ARG A 97 -9.24 21.28 8.11
C ARG A 97 -9.70 21.96 6.83
N TRP A 98 -9.01 21.64 5.76
CA TRP A 98 -9.41 21.96 4.41
C TRP A 98 -9.29 20.72 3.52
N ALA A 99 -9.94 20.74 2.37
CA ALA A 99 -9.90 19.70 1.37
C ALA A 99 -9.85 20.30 -0.04
N VAL A 100 -9.20 19.60 -0.96
CA VAL A 100 -9.24 19.91 -2.39
C VAL A 100 -9.95 18.77 -3.10
N ILE A 101 -10.90 19.12 -3.95
CA ILE A 101 -11.60 18.19 -4.81
C ILE A 101 -11.16 18.46 -6.24
N HIS A 102 -10.67 17.43 -6.93
CA HIS A 102 -10.31 17.48 -8.35
C HIS A 102 -11.26 16.61 -9.17
N GLU A 103 -11.82 17.18 -10.23
CA GLU A 103 -12.62 16.43 -11.21
C GLU A 103 -11.71 15.79 -12.26
N ASN A 104 -11.72 14.46 -12.33
CA ASN A 104 -10.90 13.71 -13.27
C ASN A 104 -11.45 13.85 -14.70
N GLN A 105 -10.73 14.57 -15.57
CA GLN A 105 -11.15 14.75 -16.98
C GLN A 105 -10.79 13.54 -17.85
N ALA A 106 -9.72 12.82 -17.51
CA ALA A 106 -9.14 11.75 -18.34
C ALA A 106 -9.42 10.33 -17.81
N GLY A 107 -10.31 10.18 -16.83
CA GLY A 107 -10.59 8.91 -16.16
C GLY A 107 -9.80 8.72 -14.87
N GLU A 108 -9.67 7.47 -14.43
CA GLU A 108 -9.02 7.14 -13.16
C GLU A 108 -7.54 7.61 -13.13
N PRO A 109 -7.11 8.35 -12.09
CA PRO A 109 -5.76 8.91 -12.04
C PRO A 109 -4.73 7.81 -11.77
N MET A 110 -3.56 7.97 -12.37
CA MET A 110 -2.40 7.16 -12.04
C MET A 110 -1.95 7.43 -10.61
N LEU A 111 -1.38 6.42 -9.95
CA LEU A 111 -0.84 6.58 -8.61
C LEU A 111 0.18 7.73 -8.53
N SER A 112 1.01 7.91 -9.56
CA SER A 112 2.00 8.99 -9.63
C SER A 112 1.40 10.39 -9.56
N GLU A 113 0.25 10.60 -10.21
CA GLU A 113 -0.46 11.88 -10.20
C GLU A 113 -0.97 12.19 -8.79
N LEU A 114 -1.48 11.18 -8.09
CA LEU A 114 -1.93 11.32 -6.70
C LEU A 114 -0.77 11.57 -5.74
N LEU A 115 0.35 10.86 -5.92
CA LEU A 115 1.56 11.07 -5.11
C LEU A 115 2.14 12.47 -5.28
N ALA A 116 2.05 13.05 -6.50
CA ALA A 116 2.50 14.41 -6.77
C ALA A 116 1.64 15.49 -6.10
N ALA A 117 0.39 15.18 -5.77
CA ALA A 117 -0.52 16.11 -5.09
C ALA A 117 -0.30 16.17 -3.56
N LEU A 118 0.48 15.25 -2.99
CA LEU A 118 0.71 15.18 -1.55
C LEU A 118 1.64 16.30 -1.07
N GLN A 119 1.32 16.85 0.09
CA GLN A 119 2.21 17.73 0.84
C GLN A 119 3.39 16.92 1.44
N PRO A 120 4.47 17.59 1.90
CA PRO A 120 5.57 16.90 2.58
C PRO A 120 5.10 16.03 3.75
N CYS A 121 5.62 14.80 3.79
CA CYS A 121 5.36 13.79 4.82
C CYS A 121 6.55 12.83 4.93
N ASP A 122 6.59 12.02 5.99
CA ASP A 122 7.69 11.08 6.24
C ASP A 122 7.48 9.74 5.54
N LEU A 123 6.23 9.38 5.24
CA LEU A 123 5.85 8.10 4.64
C LEU A 123 4.46 8.20 4.00
N VAL A 124 4.30 7.60 2.83
CA VAL A 124 3.02 7.43 2.14
C VAL A 124 2.56 5.98 2.23
N LEU A 125 1.34 5.75 2.71
CA LEU A 125 0.68 4.46 2.65
C LEU A 125 -0.35 4.43 1.52
N VAL A 126 -0.32 3.39 0.68
CA VAL A 126 -1.24 3.23 -0.44
C VAL A 126 -2.19 2.06 -0.16
N GLU A 127 -3.46 2.34 0.09
CA GLU A 127 -4.51 1.32 0.20
C GLU A 127 -5.14 1.08 -1.18
N GLY A 128 -4.96 -0.13 -1.73
CA GLY A 128 -5.45 -0.46 -3.08
C GLY A 128 -4.31 -0.43 -4.09
N TYR A 129 -4.59 0.01 -5.32
CA TYR A 129 -3.63 -0.03 -6.45
C TYR A 129 -2.85 -1.36 -6.50
N LYS A 130 -3.53 -2.50 -6.36
CA LYS A 130 -2.87 -3.81 -6.11
C LYS A 130 -1.78 -4.17 -7.13
N ARG A 131 -1.92 -3.69 -8.38
CA ARG A 131 -0.98 -3.90 -9.49
C ARG A 131 0.16 -2.87 -9.57
N ALA A 132 0.16 -1.84 -8.74
CA ALA A 132 1.22 -0.83 -8.74
C ALA A 132 2.57 -1.44 -8.35
N ALA A 133 3.61 -1.02 -9.05
CA ALA A 133 4.99 -1.44 -8.84
C ALA A 133 5.61 -0.69 -7.66
N ILE A 134 5.09 -0.94 -6.45
CA ILE A 134 5.55 -0.36 -5.18
C ILE A 134 5.66 -1.44 -4.12
N PRO A 135 6.64 -1.38 -3.18
CA PRO A 135 6.73 -2.31 -2.07
C PRO A 135 5.41 -2.39 -1.32
N LYS A 136 4.90 -3.60 -1.09
CA LYS A 136 3.60 -3.76 -0.45
C LYS A 136 3.53 -4.91 0.54
N VAL A 137 2.68 -4.72 1.54
CA VAL A 137 2.19 -5.76 2.44
C VAL A 137 0.91 -6.32 1.83
N GLU A 138 0.85 -7.63 1.62
CA GLU A 138 -0.38 -8.31 1.25
C GLU A 138 -1.20 -8.66 2.49
N VAL A 139 -2.49 -8.32 2.50
CA VAL A 139 -3.47 -8.77 3.49
C VAL A 139 -4.21 -9.98 2.94
N TRP A 140 -3.85 -11.15 3.44
CA TRP A 140 -4.41 -12.42 2.97
C TRP A 140 -5.07 -13.19 4.12
N ARG A 141 -6.36 -13.50 3.96
CA ARG A 141 -7.19 -14.22 4.95
C ARG A 141 -7.77 -15.52 4.37
N GLY A 142 -7.03 -16.16 3.48
CA GLY A 142 -7.45 -17.39 2.81
C GLY A 142 -8.16 -17.17 1.49
N GLU A 143 -8.35 -18.25 0.75
CA GLU A 143 -8.82 -18.23 -0.64
C GLU A 143 -10.26 -17.76 -0.83
N THR A 144 -11.08 -17.74 0.23
CA THR A 144 -12.46 -17.24 0.18
C THR A 144 -12.56 -15.81 -0.37
N PHE A 145 -11.53 -14.99 -0.17
CA PHE A 145 -11.47 -13.64 -0.73
C PHE A 145 -10.80 -13.59 -2.11
N GLY A 146 -9.95 -14.57 -2.42
CA GLY A 146 -9.19 -14.68 -3.65
C GLY A 146 -7.81 -15.33 -3.45
N PRO A 147 -7.13 -15.70 -4.54
CA PRO A 147 -5.81 -16.34 -4.48
C PRO A 147 -4.74 -15.39 -3.92
N PRO A 148 -3.66 -15.90 -3.33
CA PRO A 148 -2.57 -15.07 -2.86
C PRO A 148 -1.90 -14.27 -4.00
N LEU A 149 -1.45 -13.06 -3.70
CA LEU A 149 -0.77 -12.18 -4.67
C LEU A 149 0.74 -12.42 -4.69
N TRP A 150 1.36 -12.70 -3.55
CA TRP A 150 2.82 -12.82 -3.40
C TRP A 150 3.51 -13.82 -4.33
N PRO A 151 2.89 -14.93 -4.80
CA PRO A 151 3.58 -15.85 -5.71
C PRO A 151 3.91 -15.21 -7.06
N GLU A 152 3.06 -14.30 -7.53
CA GLU A 152 3.18 -13.65 -8.85
C GLU A 152 3.57 -12.17 -8.75
N ASP A 153 3.43 -11.55 -7.58
CA ASP A 153 3.79 -10.16 -7.35
C ASP A 153 5.13 -10.04 -6.61
N ALA A 154 6.17 -9.71 -7.37
CA ALA A 154 7.51 -9.49 -6.86
C ALA A 154 7.62 -8.26 -5.93
N TRP A 155 6.62 -7.39 -5.88
CA TRP A 155 6.61 -6.22 -4.99
C TRP A 155 6.04 -6.51 -3.61
N VAL A 156 5.40 -7.67 -3.42
CA VAL A 156 4.97 -8.11 -2.09
C VAL A 156 6.20 -8.54 -1.31
N PHE A 157 6.58 -7.78 -0.28
CA PHE A 157 7.72 -8.13 0.59
C PHE A 157 7.25 -8.87 1.85
N ALA A 158 6.00 -8.66 2.26
CA ALA A 158 5.41 -9.27 3.44
C ALA A 158 3.94 -9.65 3.23
N VAL A 159 3.49 -10.67 3.97
CA VAL A 159 2.10 -11.15 3.99
C VAL A 159 1.57 -11.08 5.41
N ALA A 160 0.59 -10.20 5.65
CA ALA A 160 -0.16 -10.12 6.89
C ALA A 160 -1.33 -11.11 6.85
N THR A 161 -1.30 -12.10 7.75
CA THR A 161 -2.28 -13.19 7.76
C THR A 161 -2.61 -13.67 9.18
N THR A 162 -3.70 -14.42 9.32
CA THR A 162 -4.18 -14.93 10.61
C THR A 162 -3.30 -16.06 11.16
N PRO A 163 -3.28 -16.32 12.48
CA PRO A 163 -2.40 -17.33 13.08
C PRO A 163 -2.55 -18.74 12.49
N ASP A 164 -3.79 -19.15 12.21
CA ASP A 164 -4.13 -20.47 11.67
C ASP A 164 -3.61 -20.68 10.24
N LEU A 165 -3.63 -19.63 9.42
CA LEU A 165 -3.08 -19.65 8.07
C LEU A 165 -1.56 -19.55 8.08
N ARG A 166 -1.00 -18.70 8.95
CA ARG A 166 0.47 -18.54 9.09
C ARG A 166 1.17 -19.84 9.43
N ALA A 167 0.53 -20.70 10.24
CA ALA A 167 1.06 -22.01 10.61
C ALA A 167 1.05 -23.03 9.47
N LYS A 168 0.23 -22.81 8.42
CA LYS A 168 0.01 -23.76 7.32
C LYS A 168 0.63 -23.31 5.99
N LEU A 169 0.85 -22.01 5.83
CA LEU A 169 1.33 -21.42 4.60
C LEU A 169 2.83 -21.66 4.39
N SER A 170 3.16 -22.20 3.22
CA SER A 170 4.51 -22.09 2.68
C SER A 170 4.66 -20.76 1.97
N CYS A 171 5.14 -19.74 2.69
CA CYS A 171 5.37 -18.40 2.16
C CYS A 171 6.87 -18.06 2.19
N ASN A 172 7.41 -17.61 1.06
CA ASN A 172 8.79 -17.14 0.94
C ASN A 172 8.92 -15.61 1.14
N ARG A 173 7.93 -14.99 1.79
CA ARG A 173 7.92 -13.58 2.19
C ARG A 173 7.92 -13.48 3.71
N LEU A 174 8.16 -12.28 4.22
CA LEU A 174 8.00 -12.01 5.65
C LEU A 174 6.54 -12.23 6.05
N MET A 175 6.27 -13.17 6.95
CA MET A 175 4.92 -13.39 7.47
C MET A 175 4.68 -12.51 8.69
N LEU A 176 3.66 -11.66 8.61
CA LEU A 176 3.32 -10.70 9.66
C LEU A 176 2.01 -11.07 10.39
N PRO A 177 1.93 -10.84 11.70
CA PRO A 177 0.71 -10.97 12.45
C PRO A 177 -0.35 -9.93 12.11
N LEU A 178 -1.43 -10.37 11.48
CA LEU A 178 -2.55 -9.51 11.10
C LEU A 178 -3.25 -8.89 12.33
N GLU A 179 -3.23 -9.60 13.45
CA GLU A 179 -3.72 -9.19 14.76
C GLU A 179 -2.80 -8.22 15.51
N ASN A 180 -1.60 -7.92 14.98
CA ASN A 180 -0.62 -7.05 15.61
C ASN A 180 -0.15 -5.94 14.66
N PRO A 181 -0.92 -4.83 14.56
CA PRO A 181 -0.59 -3.69 13.71
C PRO A 181 0.75 -3.01 14.05
N ASP A 182 1.19 -3.03 15.31
CA ASP A 182 2.49 -2.50 15.72
C ASP A 182 3.65 -3.28 15.08
N ALA A 183 3.56 -4.62 15.02
CA ALA A 183 4.57 -5.43 14.35
C ALA A 183 4.66 -5.12 12.85
N ILE A 184 3.53 -4.84 12.21
CA ILE A 184 3.47 -4.44 10.80
C ILE A 184 4.07 -3.04 10.61
N ALA A 185 3.72 -2.09 11.48
CA ALA A 185 4.32 -0.76 11.47
C ALA A 185 5.84 -0.80 11.64
N MET A 186 6.36 -1.66 12.54
CA MET A 186 7.80 -1.83 12.71
C MET A 186 8.47 -2.45 11.49
N ALA A 187 7.84 -3.42 10.81
CA ALA A 187 8.36 -3.98 9.56
C ALA A 187 8.40 -2.92 8.44
N VAL A 188 7.41 -2.03 8.39
CA VAL A 188 7.40 -0.89 7.46
C VAL A 188 8.55 0.07 7.77
N ILE A 189 8.75 0.43 9.04
CA ILE A 189 9.87 1.29 9.48
C ILE A 189 11.22 0.66 9.10
N ASP A 190 11.42 -0.62 9.43
CA ASP A 190 12.68 -1.33 9.15
C ASP A 190 12.98 -1.35 7.65
N LEU A 191 11.97 -1.59 6.80
CA LEU A 191 12.13 -1.53 5.35
C LEU A 191 12.55 -0.13 4.88
N VAL A 192 11.86 0.94 5.30
CA VAL A 192 12.12 2.28 4.78
C VAL A 192 13.39 2.92 5.35
N SER A 193 13.88 2.44 6.50
CA SER A 193 15.14 2.85 7.10
C SER A 193 16.35 2.07 6.57
N GLY A 194 16.16 1.12 5.65
CA GLY A 194 17.26 0.29 5.12
C GLY A 194 17.79 -0.73 6.13
N GLY A 195 16.92 -1.20 7.03
CA GLY A 195 17.21 -2.16 8.08
C GLY A 195 17.29 -3.61 7.59
N THR A 196 16.81 -4.54 8.41
CA THR A 196 17.04 -5.99 8.25
C THR A 196 16.23 -6.60 7.09
N ILE A 197 15.10 -5.98 6.74
CA ILE A 197 14.31 -6.32 5.56
C ILE A 197 14.99 -5.73 4.32
N GLY A 198 15.70 -6.58 3.57
CA GLY A 198 16.61 -6.14 2.51
C GLY A 198 15.96 -5.23 1.46
N VAL A 199 16.61 -4.11 1.19
CA VAL A 199 16.29 -3.14 0.13
C VAL A 199 17.47 -3.12 -0.86
N LYS A 200 17.18 -3.09 -2.17
CA LYS A 200 18.19 -2.70 -3.19
C LYS A 200 17.97 -1.24 -3.56
N THR A 201 19.07 -0.54 -3.83
CA THR A 201 19.17 0.91 -4.09
C THR A 201 18.12 1.43 -5.09
N GLU A 202 17.77 2.69 -4.87
CA GLU A 202 16.53 3.42 -5.19
C GLU A 202 16.00 3.36 -6.63
N ALA A 203 14.66 3.31 -6.75
CA ALA A 203 13.95 3.68 -7.97
C ALA A 203 13.06 4.91 -7.66
N ILE A 204 13.44 6.07 -8.20
CA ILE A 204 12.60 7.27 -8.14
C ILE A 204 11.45 7.08 -9.13
N PHE A 205 10.22 7.42 -8.75
CA PHE A 205 9.11 7.50 -9.69
C PHE A 205 9.34 8.72 -10.62
N THR A 206 10.10 8.53 -11.69
CA THR A 206 10.27 9.54 -12.74
C THR A 206 9.13 9.42 -13.75
N ARG A 207 8.70 10.61 -14.22
CA ARG A 207 7.56 10.89 -15.11
C ARG A 207 7.31 9.86 -16.21
#